data_AF-A0A969GSD9-F1
#
_entry.id   AF-A0A969GSD9-F1
#
_cell.length_a   1.000
_cell.length_b   1.000
_cell.length_c   1.000
_cell.angle_alpha   90.00
_cell.angle_beta   90.00
_cell.angle_gamma   90.00
#
_symmetry.space_group_name_H-M   'P 1'
#
loop_
_entity.id
_entity.type
_entity.pdbx_description
1 polymer ?
#
loop_
_entity_poly.entity_id
_entity_poly.type
_entity_poly.pdbx_seq_one_letter_code
_entity_poly.pdbx_strand_id
1 'polypeptide(L)'
;MTSLSKRLWLQWKALRGKLFFLGYTPKAFWYSHRRDRLEQQFPPTPAIETVTELGMVQRVDSTVRGAKIVFQQAEVDIAFLLPDLVRIDWKPGIPPVPYGIDRHEWDAVQVDLTETADGWSLCCQGNNTNALTVEVGKQGDFRFLDRTGQLLREELPPQKPGLGWTHQAKLRPEEHVYGLGERAVPLNLRSAKQLNPQGEPTEKPRALRLWNFDAAGQVWGWEPTRSTWGIPV
;
A
#
# COMPACT_ATOMS: atom_id res chain seq x y z
N MET A 1 -65.11 -5.32 -23.08
CA MET A 1 -63.97 -6.24 -22.84
C MET A 1 -63.42 -5.97 -21.45
N THR A 2 -63.46 -6.97 -20.58
CA THR A 2 -63.67 -6.87 -19.12
C THR A 2 -62.37 -6.67 -18.31
N SER A 3 -62.44 -5.82 -17.27
CA SER A 3 -61.34 -5.42 -16.37
C SER A 3 -60.62 -6.59 -15.65
N LEU A 4 -61.28 -7.75 -15.58
CA LEU A 4 -60.73 -8.99 -15.03
C LEU A 4 -59.57 -9.55 -15.85
N SER A 5 -59.64 -9.49 -17.19
CA SER A 5 -58.60 -10.02 -18.08
C SER A 5 -57.26 -9.27 -17.95
N LYS A 6 -57.34 -7.94 -17.80
CA LYS A 6 -56.17 -7.06 -17.64
C LYS A 6 -55.47 -7.26 -16.29
N ARG A 7 -56.25 -7.56 -15.24
CA ARG A 7 -55.73 -7.83 -13.88
C ARG A 7 -55.03 -9.18 -13.79
N LEU A 8 -55.60 -10.22 -14.41
CA LEU A 8 -54.99 -11.55 -14.52
C LEU A 8 -53.67 -11.51 -15.33
N TRP A 9 -53.63 -10.74 -16.42
CA TRP A 9 -52.42 -10.58 -17.23
C TRP A 9 -51.28 -9.88 -16.46
N LEU A 10 -51.58 -8.84 -15.67
CA LEU A 10 -50.60 -8.18 -14.82
C LEU A 10 -50.06 -9.09 -13.71
N GLN A 11 -50.92 -9.90 -13.08
CA GLN A 11 -50.51 -10.88 -12.08
C GLN A 11 -49.60 -11.97 -12.70
N TRP A 12 -49.93 -12.45 -13.89
CA TRP A 12 -49.10 -13.40 -14.64
C TRP A 12 -47.74 -12.81 -15.02
N LYS A 13 -47.69 -11.55 -15.47
CA LYS A 13 -46.45 -10.86 -15.83
C LYS A 13 -45.53 -10.68 -14.61
N ALA A 14 -46.10 -10.35 -13.45
CA ALA A 14 -45.37 -10.24 -12.19
C ALA A 14 -44.84 -11.60 -11.70
N LEU A 15 -45.60 -12.67 -11.84
CA LEU A 15 -45.16 -14.03 -11.54
C LEU A 15 -44.01 -14.48 -12.44
N ARG A 16 -44.10 -14.21 -13.75
CA ARG A 16 -43.03 -14.54 -14.71
C ARG A 16 -41.73 -13.78 -14.42
N GLY A 17 -41.83 -12.50 -14.03
CA GLY A 17 -40.67 -11.71 -13.59
C GLY A 17 -39.99 -12.30 -12.36
N LYS A 18 -40.76 -12.78 -11.37
CA LYS A 18 -40.23 -13.44 -10.17
C LYS A 18 -39.57 -14.80 -10.45
N LEU A 19 -40.12 -15.58 -11.40
CA LEU A 19 -39.53 -16.85 -11.84
C LEU A 19 -38.20 -16.68 -12.60
N PHE A 20 -37.95 -15.54 -13.23
CA PHE A 20 -36.70 -15.28 -13.94
C PHE A 20 -35.48 -15.24 -12.98
N PHE A 21 -35.67 -14.76 -11.75
CA PHE A 21 -34.62 -14.67 -10.73
C PHE A 21 -34.29 -16.02 -10.07
N LEU A 22 -35.18 -17.01 -10.15
CA LEU A 22 -34.97 -18.38 -9.65
C LEU A 22 -33.95 -19.17 -10.48
N GLY A 23 -33.68 -18.77 -11.74
CA GLY A 23 -32.70 -19.44 -12.59
C GLY A 23 -31.23 -19.16 -12.19
N TYR A 24 -30.98 -18.04 -11.50
CA TYR A 24 -29.63 -17.59 -11.14
C TYR A 24 -29.22 -17.97 -9.72
N THR A 25 -30.17 -18.13 -8.81
CA THR A 25 -29.93 -18.48 -7.40
C THR A 25 -29.19 -19.82 -7.22
N PRO A 26 -29.53 -20.90 -7.96
CA PRO A 26 -28.82 -22.17 -7.84
C PRO A 26 -27.37 -22.08 -8.34
N LYS A 27 -27.12 -21.27 -9.39
CA LYS A 27 -25.78 -21.05 -9.93
C LYS A 27 -24.91 -20.25 -8.96
N ALA A 28 -25.46 -19.21 -8.33
CA ALA A 28 -24.77 -18.44 -7.31
C ALA A 28 -24.41 -19.31 -6.10
N PHE A 29 -25.33 -20.16 -5.65
CA PHE A 29 -25.10 -21.08 -4.53
C PHE A 29 -24.04 -22.14 -4.86
N TRP A 30 -24.11 -22.76 -6.05
CA TRP A 30 -23.08 -23.70 -6.50
C TRP A 30 -21.71 -23.03 -6.67
N TYR A 31 -21.68 -21.80 -7.17
CA TYR A 31 -20.47 -21.03 -7.31
C TYR A 31 -19.85 -20.71 -5.95
N SER A 32 -20.63 -20.22 -4.98
CA SER A 32 -20.11 -19.94 -3.63
C SER A 32 -19.60 -21.20 -2.97
N HIS A 33 -20.34 -22.31 -3.06
CA HIS A 33 -19.93 -23.57 -2.44
C HIS A 33 -18.68 -24.17 -3.09
N ARG A 34 -18.51 -23.99 -4.41
CA ARG A 34 -17.30 -24.39 -5.15
C ARG A 34 -16.11 -23.49 -4.79
N ARG A 35 -16.32 -22.18 -4.70
CA ARG A 35 -15.31 -21.22 -4.26
C ARG A 35 -14.83 -21.53 -2.85
N ASP A 36 -15.76 -21.68 -1.90
CA ASP A 36 -15.42 -21.93 -0.49
C ASP A 36 -14.67 -23.27 -0.34
N ARG A 37 -15.00 -24.29 -1.15
CA ARG A 37 -14.25 -25.57 -1.18
C ARG A 37 -12.84 -25.42 -1.77
N LEU A 38 -12.64 -24.54 -2.75
CA LEU A 38 -11.32 -24.20 -3.27
C LEU A 38 -10.52 -23.38 -2.25
N GLU A 39 -11.16 -22.43 -1.57
CA GLU A 39 -10.54 -21.62 -0.52
C GLU A 39 -10.10 -22.47 0.68
N GLN A 40 -10.83 -23.54 1.02
CA GLN A 40 -10.42 -24.52 2.04
C GLN A 40 -9.11 -25.26 1.74
N GLN A 41 -8.66 -25.29 0.47
CA GLN A 41 -7.36 -25.87 0.10
C GLN A 41 -6.20 -24.93 0.45
N PHE A 42 -6.49 -23.66 0.74
CA PHE A 42 -5.53 -22.69 1.24
C PHE A 42 -5.72 -22.57 2.75
N PRO A 43 -4.87 -23.22 3.57
CA PRO A 43 -4.99 -23.14 5.02
C PRO A 43 -4.96 -21.67 5.48
N PRO A 44 -5.63 -21.33 6.59
CA PRO A 44 -5.57 -20.00 7.16
C PRO A 44 -4.10 -19.61 7.37
N THR A 45 -3.76 -18.40 6.95
CA THR A 45 -2.41 -17.86 7.03
C THR A 45 -1.85 -18.09 8.44
N PRO A 46 -0.66 -18.71 8.59
CA PRO A 46 -0.06 -18.95 9.90
C PRO A 46 0.09 -17.64 10.67
N ALA A 47 0.16 -17.73 12.00
CA ALA A 47 0.36 -16.58 12.89
C ALA A 47 1.50 -15.72 12.34
N ILE A 48 1.15 -14.51 11.92
CA ILE A 48 2.05 -13.69 11.13
C ILE A 48 2.99 -12.96 12.10
N GLU A 49 4.29 -13.10 11.90
CA GLU A 49 5.29 -12.36 12.67
C GLU A 49 5.05 -10.85 12.52
N THR A 50 4.72 -10.23 13.65
CA THR A 50 4.56 -8.79 13.78
C THR A 50 5.87 -8.16 14.22
N VAL A 51 6.36 -7.17 13.48
CA VAL A 51 7.51 -6.36 13.89
C VAL A 51 7.01 -4.95 14.19
N THR A 52 6.96 -4.59 15.46
CA THR A 52 6.58 -3.23 15.89
C THR A 52 7.82 -2.36 16.09
N GLU A 53 8.92 -2.94 16.55
CA GLU A 53 10.21 -2.29 16.76
C GLU A 53 11.31 -3.16 16.17
N LEU A 54 12.24 -2.57 15.43
CA LEU A 54 13.31 -3.34 14.77
C LEU A 54 14.34 -3.91 15.78
N GLY A 55 14.46 -3.26 16.94
CA GLY A 55 15.48 -3.51 17.95
C GLY A 55 16.84 -2.88 17.58
N MET A 56 17.89 -3.27 18.29
CA MET A 56 19.23 -2.71 18.08
C MET A 56 19.85 -3.15 16.75
N VAL A 57 20.69 -2.29 16.18
CA VAL A 57 21.52 -2.66 15.01
C VAL A 57 22.59 -3.65 15.45
N GLN A 58 22.63 -4.78 14.76
CA GLN A 58 23.59 -5.86 14.99
C GLN A 58 24.78 -5.76 14.03
N ARG A 59 24.52 -5.36 12.79
CA ARG A 59 25.54 -5.31 11.74
C ARG A 59 25.21 -4.30 10.66
N VAL A 60 26.23 -3.68 10.11
CA VAL A 60 26.14 -2.82 8.92
C VAL A 60 27.23 -3.22 7.94
N ASP A 61 26.81 -3.61 6.74
CA ASP A 61 27.70 -4.03 5.66
C ASP A 61 27.59 -3.03 4.51
N SER A 62 28.72 -2.48 4.07
CA SER A 62 28.78 -1.74 2.82
C SER A 62 28.67 -2.70 1.63
N THR A 63 27.97 -2.28 0.58
CA THR A 63 27.82 -3.02 -0.67
C THR A 63 28.33 -2.17 -1.83
N VAL A 64 28.43 -2.77 -3.02
CA VAL A 64 28.90 -2.07 -4.22
C VAL A 64 28.08 -0.81 -4.56
N ARG A 65 26.82 -0.73 -4.11
CA ARG A 65 25.87 0.32 -4.52
C ARG A 65 25.05 0.91 -3.35
N GLY A 66 25.49 0.71 -2.11
CA GLY A 66 24.73 1.12 -0.93
C GLY A 66 25.11 0.32 0.30
N ALA A 67 24.14 -0.04 1.15
CA ALA A 67 24.42 -0.76 2.38
C ALA A 67 23.32 -1.76 2.73
N LYS A 68 23.69 -2.75 3.54
CA LYS A 68 22.80 -3.68 4.20
C LYS A 68 22.91 -3.47 5.71
N ILE A 69 21.78 -3.22 6.37
CA ILE A 69 21.71 -3.00 7.82
C ILE A 69 20.85 -4.11 8.43
N VAL A 70 21.42 -4.81 9.41
CA VAL A 70 20.77 -5.91 10.13
C VAL A 70 20.41 -5.43 11.53
N PHE A 71 19.12 -5.41 11.82
CA PHE A 71 18.54 -5.16 13.14
C PHE A 71 18.21 -6.51 13.81
N GLN A 72 17.83 -6.48 15.09
CA GLN A 72 17.44 -7.68 15.83
C GLN A 72 16.24 -8.42 15.22
N GLN A 73 15.25 -7.70 14.70
CA GLN A 73 13.99 -8.27 14.18
C GLN A 73 13.82 -8.10 12.67
N ALA A 74 14.73 -7.41 11.99
CA ALA A 74 14.58 -7.04 10.60
C ALA A 74 15.93 -6.80 9.90
N GLU A 75 15.90 -6.77 8.59
CA GLU A 75 17.03 -6.38 7.74
C GLU A 75 16.52 -5.40 6.69
N VAL A 76 17.36 -4.43 6.34
CA VAL A 76 17.12 -3.56 5.19
C VAL A 76 18.30 -3.57 4.24
N ASP A 77 18.00 -3.75 2.95
CA ASP A 77 18.92 -3.53 1.85
C ASP A 77 18.61 -2.18 1.19
N ILE A 78 19.61 -1.31 1.14
CA ILE A 78 19.54 0.02 0.54
C ILE A 78 20.47 0.02 -0.67
N ALA A 79 19.90 0.17 -1.86
CA ALA A 79 20.65 0.11 -3.11
C ALA A 79 20.33 1.31 -3.99
N PHE A 80 21.35 2.11 -4.32
CA PHE A 80 21.23 3.14 -5.35
C PHE A 80 21.20 2.47 -6.73
N LEU A 81 20.14 2.79 -7.48
CA LEU A 81 19.96 2.37 -8.87
C LEU A 81 20.49 3.46 -9.81
N LEU A 82 20.28 4.72 -9.44
CA LEU A 82 20.87 5.92 -10.02
C LEU A 82 21.28 6.87 -8.87
N PRO A 83 22.06 7.92 -9.13
CA PRO A 83 22.45 8.88 -8.09
C PRO A 83 21.27 9.56 -7.37
N ASP A 84 20.09 9.60 -8.00
CA ASP A 84 18.85 10.20 -7.50
C ASP A 84 17.72 9.16 -7.27
N LEU A 85 18.00 7.88 -7.43
CA LEU A 85 17.02 6.79 -7.31
C LEU A 85 17.54 5.68 -6.40
N VAL A 86 16.89 5.52 -5.25
CA VAL A 86 17.22 4.46 -4.28
C VAL A 86 16.10 3.43 -4.18
N ARG A 87 16.49 2.16 -4.06
CA ARG A 87 15.62 1.04 -3.73
C ARG A 87 15.87 0.64 -2.28
N ILE A 88 14.80 0.53 -1.52
CA ILE A 88 14.80 0.07 -0.12
C ILE A 88 13.99 -1.20 -0.06
N ASP A 89 14.59 -2.27 0.46
CA ASP A 89 13.95 -3.58 0.59
C ASP A 89 14.04 -4.08 2.03
N TRP A 90 12.88 -4.29 2.66
CA TRP A 90 12.76 -4.68 4.06
C TRP A 90 12.42 -6.17 4.21
N LYS A 91 13.13 -6.83 5.13
CA LYS A 91 12.95 -8.24 5.50
C LYS A 91 12.68 -8.35 7.00
N PRO A 92 11.89 -9.35 7.46
CA PRO A 92 11.39 -10.50 6.71
C PRO A 92 10.20 -10.19 5.80
N GLY A 93 10.03 -10.99 4.75
CA GLY A 93 8.96 -10.85 3.76
C GLY A 93 9.36 -11.49 2.43
N ILE A 94 8.38 -11.79 1.59
CA ILE A 94 8.64 -12.20 0.20
C ILE A 94 8.44 -10.95 -0.67
N PRO A 95 9.49 -10.46 -1.36
CA PRO A 95 9.33 -9.29 -2.21
C PRO A 95 8.37 -9.61 -3.37
N PRO A 96 7.50 -8.66 -3.76
CA PRO A 96 6.64 -8.86 -4.92
C PRO A 96 7.46 -8.88 -6.20
N VAL A 97 6.93 -9.51 -7.25
CA VAL A 97 7.53 -9.43 -8.59
C VAL A 97 7.50 -7.96 -9.05
N PRO A 98 8.64 -7.37 -9.46
CA PRO A 98 8.76 -5.94 -9.71
C PRO A 98 8.22 -5.54 -11.10
N TYR A 99 6.90 -5.61 -11.31
CA TYR A 99 6.27 -5.26 -12.59
C TYR A 99 6.40 -3.76 -12.99
N GLY A 100 6.79 -2.89 -12.05
CA GLY A 100 6.90 -1.44 -12.29
C GLY A 100 8.26 -0.98 -12.84
N ILE A 101 9.27 -1.84 -12.88
CA ILE A 101 10.62 -1.51 -13.34
C ILE A 101 11.05 -2.56 -14.37
N ASP A 102 11.11 -2.15 -15.64
CA ASP A 102 11.53 -3.03 -16.76
C ASP A 102 13.06 -3.23 -16.80
N ARG A 103 13.83 -2.30 -16.21
CA ARG A 103 15.30 -2.36 -16.19
C ARG A 103 15.81 -3.27 -15.06
N HIS A 104 16.50 -4.34 -15.43
CA HIS A 104 17.10 -5.30 -14.48
C HIS A 104 18.57 -5.00 -14.14
N GLU A 105 19.33 -4.45 -15.09
CA GLU A 105 20.75 -4.16 -14.92
C GLU A 105 20.98 -2.66 -14.77
N TRP A 106 21.67 -2.27 -13.71
CA TRP A 106 21.96 -0.88 -13.37
C TRP A 106 23.47 -0.69 -13.23
N ASP A 107 23.96 0.42 -13.78
CA ASP A 107 25.35 0.83 -13.68
C ASP A 107 25.76 1.02 -12.21
N ALA A 108 27.03 0.79 -11.91
CA ALA A 108 27.54 0.97 -10.56
C ALA A 108 27.51 2.46 -10.18
N VAL A 109 26.89 2.76 -9.04
CA VAL A 109 26.93 4.08 -8.41
C VAL A 109 27.87 3.98 -7.22
N GLN A 110 28.90 4.82 -7.18
CA GLN A 110 29.79 4.88 -6.03
C GLN A 110 29.05 5.53 -4.86
N VAL A 111 28.95 4.81 -3.75
CA VAL A 111 28.25 5.25 -2.55
C VAL A 111 29.20 5.15 -1.36
N ASP A 112 29.36 6.26 -0.67
CA ASP A 112 30.07 6.29 0.60
C ASP A 112 29.09 6.00 1.73
N LEU A 113 29.48 5.08 2.60
CA LEU A 113 28.79 4.80 3.84
C LEU A 113 29.60 5.39 5.00
N THR A 114 28.99 6.29 5.76
CA THR A 114 29.60 6.92 6.93
C THR A 114 28.73 6.73 8.16
N GLU A 115 29.34 6.39 9.29
CA GLU A 115 28.65 6.34 10.58
C GLU A 115 28.56 7.74 11.18
N THR A 116 27.39 8.09 11.70
CA THR A 116 27.10 9.38 12.35
C THR A 116 26.66 9.16 13.80
N ALA A 117 26.49 10.23 14.57
CA ALA A 117 26.01 10.13 15.94
C ALA A 117 24.64 9.44 16.04
N ASP A 118 23.78 9.64 15.04
CA ASP A 118 22.38 9.23 15.03
C ASP A 118 22.11 7.95 14.21
N GLY A 119 23.10 7.45 13.47
CA GLY A 119 22.98 6.26 12.63
C GLY A 119 24.01 6.23 11.51
N TRP A 120 23.57 6.11 10.26
CA TRP A 120 24.44 6.00 9.09
C TRP A 120 23.98 6.93 7.98
N SER A 121 24.92 7.44 7.19
CA SER A 121 24.66 8.28 6.02
C SER A 121 25.28 7.63 4.78
N LEU A 122 24.45 7.47 3.75
CA LEU A 122 24.82 6.98 2.44
C LEU A 122 24.79 8.13 1.43
N CYS A 123 25.95 8.51 0.92
CA CYS A 123 26.08 9.62 -0.03
C CYS A 123 26.58 9.10 -1.39
N CYS A 124 25.87 9.43 -2.46
CA CYS A 124 26.36 9.17 -3.81
C CYS A 124 27.55 10.08 -4.13
N GLN A 125 28.68 9.49 -4.47
CA GLN A 125 29.82 10.22 -4.99
C GLN A 125 29.63 10.56 -6.47
N GLY A 126 29.90 11.81 -6.84
CA GLY A 126 29.95 12.24 -8.24
C GLY A 126 29.49 13.67 -8.45
N ASN A 127 29.77 14.21 -9.63
CA ASN A 127 29.38 15.57 -9.98
C ASN A 127 27.91 15.69 -10.45
N ASN A 128 27.05 14.70 -10.13
CA ASN A 128 25.65 14.74 -10.54
C ASN A 128 24.93 15.85 -9.78
N THR A 129 24.20 16.71 -10.49
CA THR A 129 23.43 17.81 -9.90
C THR A 129 22.31 17.32 -8.98
N ASN A 130 21.84 16.09 -9.18
CA ASN A 130 20.68 15.53 -8.47
C ASN A 130 21.06 14.44 -7.46
N ALA A 131 22.33 14.36 -7.05
CA ALA A 131 22.78 13.32 -6.11
C ALA A 131 21.98 13.36 -4.81
N LEU A 132 21.52 12.19 -4.38
CA LEU A 132 20.74 11.97 -3.17
C LEU A 132 21.63 11.46 -2.03
N THR A 133 21.35 11.94 -0.82
CA THR A 133 21.88 11.39 0.42
C THR A 133 20.76 10.70 1.18
N VAL A 134 21.01 9.48 1.66
CA VAL A 134 20.07 8.71 2.48
C VAL A 134 20.68 8.53 3.86
N GLU A 135 20.04 9.10 4.88
CA GLU A 135 20.38 8.86 6.28
C GLU A 135 19.44 7.81 6.85
N VAL A 136 20.00 6.89 7.63
CA VAL A 136 19.29 5.81 8.31
C VAL A 136 19.55 5.94 9.80
N GLY A 137 18.50 6.17 10.57
CA GLY A 137 18.60 6.24 12.02
C GLY A 137 18.75 4.86 12.65
N LYS A 138 19.22 4.83 13.90
CA LYS A 138 19.38 3.59 14.70
C LYS A 138 18.09 2.81 14.91
N GLN A 139 16.93 3.44 14.72
CA GLN A 139 15.61 2.80 14.82
C GLN A 139 15.04 2.39 13.46
N GLY A 140 15.75 2.65 12.36
CA GLY A 140 15.30 2.38 10.99
C GLY A 140 14.42 3.46 10.38
N ASP A 141 14.36 4.64 11.00
CA ASP A 141 13.86 5.86 10.35
C ASP A 141 14.78 6.29 9.21
N PHE A 142 14.22 6.98 8.21
CA PHE A 142 14.98 7.48 7.07
C PHE A 142 14.85 8.98 6.92
N ARG A 143 15.93 9.61 6.46
CA ARG A 143 15.90 10.95 5.87
C ARG A 143 16.52 10.93 4.49
N PHE A 144 15.86 11.59 3.57
CA PHE A 144 16.32 11.75 2.19
C PHE A 144 16.67 13.21 1.99
N LEU A 145 17.90 13.51 1.60
CA LEU A 145 18.40 14.85 1.40
C LEU A 145 18.88 15.01 -0.04
N ASP A 146 18.69 16.20 -0.60
CA ASP A 146 19.30 16.55 -1.87
C ASP A 146 20.81 16.82 -1.74
N ARG A 147 21.46 17.14 -2.86
CA ARG A 147 22.89 17.47 -2.91
C ARG A 147 23.28 18.67 -2.03
N THR A 148 22.35 19.58 -1.74
CA THR A 148 22.59 20.75 -0.89
C THR A 148 22.41 20.44 0.60
N GLY A 149 21.96 19.23 0.95
CA GLY A 149 21.58 18.86 2.30
C GLY A 149 20.18 19.33 2.68
N GLN A 150 19.36 19.76 1.71
CA GLN A 150 17.96 20.05 1.97
C GLN A 150 17.20 18.75 2.16
N LEU A 151 16.50 18.62 3.29
CA LEU A 151 15.60 17.50 3.54
C LEU A 151 14.49 17.48 2.47
N LEU A 152 14.34 16.36 1.78
CA LEU A 152 13.27 16.10 0.81
C LEU A 152 12.14 15.29 1.44
N ARG A 153 12.48 14.29 2.26
CA ARG A 153 11.52 13.37 2.86
C ARG A 153 12.07 12.80 4.17
N GLU A 154 11.18 12.60 5.13
CA GLU A 154 11.48 11.92 6.40
C GLU A 154 10.48 10.79 6.61
N GLU A 155 10.97 9.59 6.89
CA GLU A 155 10.17 8.41 7.20
C GLU A 155 10.39 7.96 8.64
N LEU A 156 9.31 7.53 9.28
CA LEU A 156 9.33 6.88 10.58
C LEU A 156 9.82 5.42 10.44
N PRO A 157 10.27 4.79 11.55
CA PRO A 157 10.62 3.38 11.55
C PRO A 157 9.48 2.52 10.96
N PRO A 158 9.78 1.59 10.03
CA PRO A 158 8.77 0.77 9.41
C PRO A 158 8.23 -0.25 10.41
N GLN A 159 6.98 -0.63 10.20
CA GLN A 159 6.29 -1.63 11.02
C GLN A 159 5.77 -2.75 10.14
N LYS A 160 5.71 -3.97 10.65
CA LYS A 160 5.15 -5.12 9.92
C LYS A 160 3.94 -5.68 10.67
N PRO A 161 2.77 -5.02 10.66
CA PRO A 161 1.55 -5.56 11.25
C PRO A 161 0.97 -6.64 10.33
N GLY A 162 1.44 -7.88 10.49
CA GLY A 162 0.99 -9.00 9.67
C GLY A 162 1.79 -9.14 8.37
N LEU A 163 1.09 -9.31 7.24
CA LEU A 163 1.72 -9.79 5.99
C LEU A 163 2.61 -8.76 5.29
N GLY A 164 2.40 -7.46 5.54
CA GLY A 164 3.06 -6.40 4.82
C GLY A 164 3.78 -5.41 5.74
N TRP A 165 4.76 -4.74 5.16
CA TRP A 165 5.41 -3.59 5.78
C TRP A 165 4.54 -2.34 5.61
N THR A 166 4.49 -1.55 6.67
CA THR A 166 3.86 -0.24 6.76
C THR A 166 4.96 0.81 6.85
N HIS A 167 4.96 1.71 5.88
CA HIS A 167 5.83 2.88 5.84
C HIS A 167 5.02 4.12 6.17
N GLN A 168 5.61 5.02 6.95
CA GLN A 168 4.98 6.29 7.32
C GLN A 168 5.98 7.41 7.07
N ALA A 169 5.53 8.48 6.41
CA ALA A 169 6.33 9.66 6.16
C ALA A 169 5.75 10.87 6.86
N LYS A 170 6.62 11.72 7.38
CA LYS A 170 6.23 13.02 7.93
C LYS A 170 6.01 13.97 6.76
N LEU A 171 4.80 14.53 6.70
CA LEU A 171 4.45 15.54 5.70
C LEU A 171 4.53 16.93 6.32
N ARG A 172 5.15 17.88 5.63
CA ARG A 172 5.15 19.29 6.06
C ARG A 172 3.76 19.90 5.90
N PRO A 173 3.36 20.94 6.65
CA PRO A 173 2.02 21.54 6.53
C PRO A 173 1.62 21.96 5.10
N GLU A 174 2.58 22.44 4.31
CA GLU A 174 2.42 22.94 2.94
C GLU A 174 2.54 21.85 1.85
N GLU A 175 2.90 20.63 2.23
CA GLU A 175 3.15 19.55 1.27
C GLU A 175 1.86 19.04 0.61
N HIS A 176 1.93 18.76 -0.69
CA HIS A 176 0.81 18.27 -1.49
C HIS A 176 1.11 16.87 -2.01
N VAL A 177 0.11 15.99 -2.06
CA VAL A 177 0.27 14.61 -2.51
C VAL A 177 -0.52 14.42 -3.79
N TYR A 178 0.13 13.92 -4.83
CA TYR A 178 -0.45 13.67 -6.16
C TYR A 178 -0.15 12.24 -6.62
N GLY A 179 -0.86 11.77 -7.66
CA GLY A 179 -0.58 10.49 -8.32
C GLY A 179 -1.58 9.38 -7.96
N LEU A 180 -1.06 8.16 -7.77
CA LEU A 180 -1.82 6.91 -7.59
C LEU A 180 -2.73 6.51 -8.77
N GLY A 181 -2.41 6.96 -9.99
CA GLY A 181 -3.08 6.56 -11.23
C GLY A 181 -4.46 7.18 -11.44
N GLU A 182 -5.31 6.48 -12.18
CA GLU A 182 -6.67 6.92 -12.50
C GLU A 182 -7.58 6.84 -11.26
N ARG A 183 -8.06 7.99 -10.78
CA ARG A 183 -8.95 8.08 -9.61
C ARG A 183 -9.94 9.24 -9.75
N ALA A 184 -11.17 9.01 -9.28
CA ALA A 184 -12.21 10.02 -9.16
C ALA A 184 -12.17 10.74 -7.79
N VAL A 185 -11.04 11.37 -7.45
CA VAL A 185 -10.83 12.15 -6.22
C VAL A 185 -10.21 13.51 -6.56
N PRO A 186 -10.21 14.51 -5.65
CA PRO A 186 -9.51 15.77 -5.88
C PRO A 186 -8.04 15.54 -6.24
N LEU A 187 -7.48 16.43 -7.06
CA LEU A 187 -6.10 16.31 -7.55
C LEU A 187 -5.09 16.20 -6.39
N ASN A 188 -5.21 17.07 -5.39
CA ASN A 188 -4.45 16.93 -4.15
C ASN A 188 -5.12 15.87 -3.26
N LEU A 189 -4.40 14.77 -3.04
CA LEU A 189 -4.83 13.62 -2.24
C LEU A 189 -4.75 13.88 -0.74
N ARG A 190 -4.05 14.94 -0.31
CA ARG A 190 -3.98 15.33 1.10
C ARG A 190 -5.33 15.92 1.54
N SER A 191 -6.03 15.14 2.37
CA SER A 191 -7.39 15.48 2.83
C SER A 191 -7.39 16.25 4.16
N ALA A 192 -6.47 15.94 5.09
CA ALA A 192 -6.37 16.66 6.37
C ALA A 192 -5.67 18.01 6.17
N LYS A 193 -6.46 19.08 6.02
CA LYS A 193 -5.97 20.43 5.71
C LYS A 193 -5.75 21.32 6.93
N GLN A 194 -6.43 21.07 8.05
CA GLN A 194 -6.33 21.91 9.24
C GLN A 194 -6.05 21.06 10.47
N LEU A 195 -5.15 21.54 11.32
CA LEU A 195 -4.99 21.06 12.68
C LEU A 195 -5.80 21.99 13.59
N ASN A 196 -6.44 21.44 14.61
CA ASN A 196 -7.01 22.26 15.69
C ASN A 196 -5.87 22.87 16.54
N PRO A 197 -6.15 23.83 17.44
CA PRO A 197 -5.14 24.39 18.35
C PRO A 197 -4.42 23.35 19.22
N GLN A 198 -4.94 22.12 19.33
CA GLN A 198 -4.38 20.98 20.04
C GLN A 198 -3.48 20.09 19.14
N GLY A 199 -3.30 20.45 17.86
CA GLY A 199 -2.46 19.72 16.92
C GLY A 199 -3.12 18.48 16.28
N GLU A 200 -4.43 18.31 16.43
CA GLU A 200 -5.17 17.18 15.87
C GLU A 200 -5.82 17.56 14.53
N PRO A 201 -5.88 16.63 13.54
CA PRO A 201 -6.57 16.87 12.29
C PRO A 201 -8.05 17.20 12.50
N THR A 202 -8.53 18.30 11.92
CA THR A 202 -9.94 18.71 11.96
C THR A 202 -10.86 17.76 11.17
N GLU A 203 -10.29 17.04 10.20
CA GLU A 203 -10.99 16.05 9.39
C GLU A 203 -10.25 14.72 9.42
N LYS A 204 -11.02 13.62 9.43
CA LYS A 204 -10.46 12.27 9.33
C LYS A 204 -9.74 12.11 7.98
N PRO A 205 -8.47 11.69 7.95
CA PRO A 205 -7.74 11.51 6.71
C PRO A 205 -8.42 10.44 5.84
N ARG A 206 -8.50 10.70 4.53
CA ARG A 206 -9.05 9.75 3.56
C ARG A 206 -8.03 8.65 3.29
N ALA A 207 -8.42 7.40 3.52
CA ALA A 207 -7.65 6.24 3.09
C ALA A 207 -8.02 5.88 1.66
N LEU A 208 -7.01 5.66 0.82
CA LEU A 208 -7.17 5.25 -0.57
C LEU A 208 -6.66 3.83 -0.75
N ARG A 209 -7.49 2.94 -1.30
CA ARG A 209 -7.07 1.56 -1.59
C ARG A 209 -6.41 1.48 -2.97
N LEU A 210 -5.42 0.60 -3.08
CA LEU A 210 -4.83 0.14 -4.33
C LEU A 210 -5.42 -1.23 -4.62
N TRP A 211 -6.56 -1.25 -5.31
CA TRP A 211 -7.27 -2.46 -5.68
C TRP A 211 -7.87 -2.23 -7.07
N ASN A 212 -7.48 -3.06 -8.03
CA ASN A 212 -8.05 -2.99 -9.38
C ASN A 212 -9.52 -3.41 -9.29
N PHE A 213 -10.42 -2.42 -9.30
CA PHE A 213 -11.85 -2.60 -9.16
C PHE A 213 -12.52 -2.43 -10.52
N ASP A 214 -13.17 -3.48 -11.00
CA ASP A 214 -14.01 -3.41 -12.19
C ASP A 214 -15.48 -3.13 -11.78
N ALA A 215 -15.90 -1.88 -11.99
CA ALA A 215 -17.29 -1.47 -11.73
C ALA A 215 -18.26 -1.95 -12.82
N ALA A 216 -17.78 -2.34 -14.00
CA ALA A 216 -18.61 -2.70 -15.16
C ALA A 216 -19.26 -4.09 -15.03
N GLY A 217 -18.90 -4.86 -13.99
CA GLY A 217 -19.58 -6.10 -13.60
C GLY A 217 -20.81 -5.92 -12.70
N GLN A 218 -21.10 -4.70 -12.21
CA GLN A 218 -22.33 -4.42 -11.46
C GLN A 218 -23.48 -4.16 -12.44
N VAL A 219 -24.17 -5.23 -12.82
CA VAL A 219 -25.53 -5.13 -13.37
C VAL A 219 -26.37 -4.36 -12.36
N TRP A 220 -26.97 -3.24 -12.78
CA TRP A 220 -27.86 -2.39 -11.99
C TRP A 220 -29.01 -3.21 -11.37
N GLY A 221 -28.74 -3.77 -10.19
CA GLY A 221 -29.71 -4.36 -9.29
C GLY A 221 -29.52 -3.66 -7.95
N TRP A 222 -30.36 -2.68 -7.69
CA TRP A 222 -30.49 -2.04 -6.38
C TRP A 222 -30.67 -3.13 -5.29
N GLU A 223 -29.74 -3.18 -4.34
CA GLU A 223 -29.97 -3.72 -2.99
C GLU A 223 -29.44 -2.68 -1.99
N PRO A 224 -30.32 -2.07 -1.17
CA PRO A 224 -29.86 -1.27 -0.05
C PRO A 224 -29.37 -2.21 1.06
N THR A 225 -28.33 -1.77 1.77
CA THR A 225 -27.77 -2.37 2.98
C THR A 225 -27.10 -3.74 2.84
N ARG A 226 -25.85 -3.74 2.35
CA ARG A 226 -24.81 -4.57 2.97
C ARG A 226 -23.89 -3.68 3.79
N SER A 227 -24.13 -3.67 5.10
CA SER A 227 -23.09 -3.40 6.08
C SER A 227 -21.94 -4.38 5.81
N THR A 228 -20.84 -3.84 5.31
CA THR A 228 -19.59 -4.56 5.23
C THR A 228 -19.17 -4.89 6.66
N TRP A 229 -19.24 -6.17 7.02
CA TRP A 229 -18.51 -6.72 8.15
C TRP A 229 -17.03 -6.47 7.90
N GLY A 230 -16.52 -5.38 8.47
CA GLY A 230 -15.10 -5.21 8.68
C GLY A 230 -14.70 -6.19 9.78
N ILE A 231 -13.72 -7.05 9.49
CA ILE A 231 -12.88 -7.58 10.55
C ILE A 231 -12.17 -6.35 11.14
N PRO A 232 -12.35 -6.03 12.43
CA PRO A 232 -11.57 -4.99 13.07
C PRO A 232 -10.11 -5.47 13.13
N VAL A 233 -9.19 -4.61 12.68
CA VAL A 233 -7.78 -4.69 13.05
C VAL A 233 -7.64 -4.06 14.43
#